data_AF-A0A2S6CIM1-F1
#
_entry.id   AF-A0A2S6CIM1-F1
#
_cell.length_a   1.000
_cell.length_b   1.000
_cell.length_c   1.000
_cell.angle_alpha   90.00
_cell.angle_beta   90.00
_cell.angle_gamma   90.00
#
_symmetry.space_group_name_H-M   'P 1'
#
loop_
_entity.id
_entity.type
_entity.pdbx_description
1 polymer ?
#
loop_
_entity_poly.entity_id
_entity_poly.type
_entity_poly.pdbx_seq_one_letter_code
_entity_poly.pdbx_strand_id
1 'polypeptide(L)'
;MLDREGSDLADRIRSVFRDRGHDPTEDIALEKLNDHWNGILEGTDLRGFSKAYWNPEAGWCDASAATASIMNAAISKGVKYVTGTVDSIVLNYDSSVKGIHTEDGCILTADTIVLATGAWTSSLMSPIEDQLKITEDHRVERQVSAAGVGVVHYKMSPSEMNQLSKMPVVVYGENGEVIPPPKENCLLKYTNSNTFRNTTQTPSGHKISVPPERDQHIVPENLKREAIRDVSTKVMPMFSQKEPDYWRLCWDAYTPTQDWLLCQHPNARLKNLYFATGGSFHSYKFLPIIGKYMVNVLSGKGNGDERDRAWAWKDPNVKWKGAHESTAPKRELRDLEVDPSAGRDSHL
;
A
#
# COMPACT_ATOMS: atom_id res chain seq x y z
N MET A 1 -17.45 8.03 -3.81
CA MET A 1 -17.15 6.68 -4.31
C MET A 1 -18.25 6.27 -5.25
N LEU A 2 -17.91 5.79 -6.45
CA LEU A 2 -18.86 5.14 -7.35
C LEU A 2 -19.00 3.67 -6.99
N ASP A 3 -20.23 3.19 -6.88
CA ASP A 3 -20.55 1.83 -6.45
C ASP A 3 -20.97 0.95 -7.62
N ARG A 4 -20.27 -0.18 -7.79
CA ARG A 4 -20.46 -1.07 -8.95
C ARG A 4 -21.78 -1.81 -8.83
N GLU A 5 -22.43 -2.05 -9.96
CA GLU A 5 -23.60 -2.93 -10.00
C GLU A 5 -23.26 -4.31 -9.38
N GLY A 6 -24.08 -4.73 -8.42
CA GLY A 6 -23.91 -6.01 -7.72
C GLY A 6 -22.84 -6.04 -6.63
N SER A 7 -22.18 -4.93 -6.31
CA SER A 7 -21.27 -4.85 -5.16
C SER A 7 -22.01 -4.52 -3.88
N ASP A 8 -21.55 -5.07 -2.74
CA ASP A 8 -22.02 -4.72 -1.40
C ASP A 8 -21.01 -3.83 -0.64
N LEU A 9 -19.96 -3.36 -1.32
CA LEU A 9 -18.82 -2.71 -0.71
C LEU A 9 -19.19 -1.39 -0.01
N ALA A 10 -19.97 -0.54 -0.69
CA ALA A 10 -20.42 0.72 -0.10
C ALA A 10 -21.29 0.49 1.15
N ASP A 11 -22.21 -0.49 1.09
CA ASP A 11 -23.09 -0.83 2.20
C ASP A 11 -22.32 -1.35 3.41
N ARG A 12 -21.31 -2.21 3.18
CA ARG A 12 -20.40 -2.70 4.22
C ARG A 12 -19.61 -1.57 4.88
N ILE A 13 -19.05 -0.65 4.09
CA ILE A 13 -18.31 0.52 4.61
C ILE A 13 -19.24 1.39 5.49
N ARG A 14 -20.44 1.69 5.00
CA ARG A 14 -21.39 2.54 5.73
C ARG A 14 -21.96 1.85 6.98
N SER A 15 -22.07 0.52 6.96
CA SER A 15 -22.40 -0.24 8.18
C SER A 15 -21.39 0.02 9.29
N VAL A 16 -20.09 0.03 8.97
CA VAL A 16 -19.04 0.33 9.95
C VAL A 16 -19.19 1.73 10.54
N PHE A 17 -19.61 2.73 9.75
CA PHE A 17 -19.90 4.07 10.25
C PHE A 17 -21.10 4.06 11.22
N ARG A 18 -22.21 3.42 10.83
CA ARG A 18 -23.40 3.29 11.68
C ARG A 18 -23.13 2.54 12.99
N ASP A 19 -22.35 1.46 12.93
CA ASP A 19 -21.96 0.66 14.10
C ASP A 19 -21.10 1.47 15.09
N ARG A 20 -20.40 2.50 14.61
CA ARG A 20 -19.66 3.48 15.42
C ARG A 20 -20.52 4.64 15.92
N GLY A 21 -21.80 4.65 15.58
CA GLY A 21 -22.77 5.66 16.01
C GLY A 21 -22.79 6.96 15.19
N HIS A 22 -22.11 7.01 14.04
CA HIS A 22 -22.06 8.20 13.18
C HIS A 22 -21.84 7.83 11.71
N ASP A 23 -22.81 8.12 10.85
CA ASP A 23 -22.73 7.93 9.39
C ASP A 23 -22.85 9.30 8.68
N PRO A 24 -21.74 9.93 8.29
CA PRO A 24 -21.76 11.23 7.62
C PRO A 24 -22.05 11.13 6.12
N THR A 25 -22.31 9.93 5.59
CA THR A 25 -22.38 9.72 4.14
C THR A 25 -23.73 10.12 3.54
N GLU A 26 -23.69 10.67 2.34
CA GLU A 26 -24.89 10.98 1.55
C GLU A 26 -24.83 10.31 0.17
N ASP A 27 -25.98 9.85 -0.30
CA ASP A 27 -26.11 9.29 -1.65
C ASP A 27 -26.16 10.43 -2.68
N ILE A 28 -25.48 10.21 -3.80
CA ILE A 28 -25.48 11.12 -4.94
C ILE A 28 -25.99 10.35 -6.15
N ALA A 29 -27.10 10.84 -6.71
CA ALA A 29 -27.64 10.32 -7.96
C ALA A 29 -26.60 10.53 -9.08
N LEU A 30 -26.34 9.49 -9.87
CA LEU A 30 -25.26 9.48 -10.87
C LEU A 30 -25.43 10.61 -11.90
N GLU A 31 -26.65 10.94 -12.27
CA GLU A 31 -26.99 12.03 -13.18
C GLU A 31 -26.70 13.42 -12.60
N LYS A 32 -26.60 13.55 -11.27
CA LYS A 32 -26.25 14.81 -10.57
C LYS A 32 -24.78 14.89 -10.17
N LEU A 33 -24.01 13.84 -10.45
CA LEU A 33 -22.61 13.74 -10.02
C LEU A 33 -21.78 14.92 -10.53
N ASN A 34 -21.99 15.33 -11.78
CA ASN A 34 -21.24 16.44 -12.37
C ASN A 34 -21.59 17.81 -11.76
N ASP A 35 -22.89 18.04 -11.53
CA ASP A 35 -23.42 19.30 -11.00
C ASP A 35 -22.89 19.57 -9.58
N HIS A 36 -22.75 18.51 -8.79
CA HIS A 36 -22.31 18.61 -7.38
C HIS A 36 -20.89 19.16 -7.25
N TRP A 37 -20.03 18.99 -8.26
CA TRP A 37 -18.64 19.50 -8.26
C TRP A 37 -18.33 20.40 -9.46
N ASN A 38 -19.28 21.26 -9.86
CA ASN A 38 -19.08 22.32 -10.86
C ASN A 38 -18.44 21.83 -12.18
N GLY A 39 -18.82 20.66 -12.69
CA GLY A 39 -18.28 20.17 -13.96
C GLY A 39 -16.99 19.35 -13.84
N ILE A 40 -16.37 19.25 -12.65
CA ILE A 40 -15.07 18.56 -12.48
C ILE A 40 -15.13 17.09 -12.90
N LEU A 41 -16.28 16.44 -12.72
CA LEU A 41 -16.47 15.02 -13.02
C LEU A 41 -17.03 14.77 -14.42
N GLU A 42 -17.10 15.80 -15.27
CA GLU A 42 -17.64 15.70 -16.61
C GLU A 42 -16.87 14.68 -17.46
N GLY A 43 -17.62 13.88 -18.22
CA GLY A 43 -17.07 12.81 -19.05
C GLY A 43 -16.61 11.56 -18.29
N THR A 44 -16.76 11.50 -16.96
CA THR A 44 -16.52 10.27 -16.21
C THR A 44 -17.46 9.15 -16.71
N ASP A 45 -16.91 7.98 -17.01
CA ASP A 45 -17.65 6.81 -17.48
C ASP A 45 -18.44 6.20 -16.32
N LEU A 46 -19.76 6.24 -16.38
CA LEU A 46 -20.63 5.75 -15.30
C LEU A 46 -21.22 4.36 -15.61
N ARG A 47 -20.82 3.72 -16.72
CA ARG A 47 -21.35 2.40 -17.09
C ARG A 47 -20.94 1.33 -16.08
N GLY A 48 -21.91 0.53 -15.63
CA GLY A 48 -21.69 -0.53 -14.64
C GLY A 48 -21.62 -0.03 -13.19
N PHE A 49 -22.01 1.22 -12.94
CA PHE A 49 -22.23 1.77 -11.60
C PHE A 49 -23.71 1.99 -11.38
N SER A 50 -24.18 1.67 -10.17
CA SER A 50 -25.59 1.83 -9.81
C SER A 50 -25.86 3.07 -8.96
N LYS A 51 -24.86 3.48 -8.17
CA LYS A 51 -24.97 4.57 -7.19
C LYS A 51 -23.62 5.25 -7.00
N ALA A 52 -23.65 6.43 -6.38
CA ALA A 52 -22.48 7.03 -5.77
C ALA A 52 -22.85 7.47 -4.35
N TYR A 53 -21.87 7.48 -3.45
CA TYR A 53 -21.99 8.18 -2.18
C TYR A 53 -20.81 9.12 -1.96
N TRP A 54 -21.04 10.18 -1.20
CA TRP A 54 -20.01 11.10 -0.74
C TRP A 54 -19.89 11.04 0.78
N ASN A 55 -18.66 11.23 1.25
CA ASN A 55 -18.34 11.36 2.66
C ASN A 55 -17.63 12.71 2.85
N PRO A 56 -18.26 13.69 3.53
CA PRO A 56 -17.67 15.01 3.76
C PRO A 56 -16.48 15.00 4.74
N GLU A 57 -16.34 13.95 5.55
CA GLU A 57 -15.23 13.79 6.50
C GLU A 57 -14.04 13.05 5.89
N ALA A 58 -14.22 12.41 4.72
CA ALA A 58 -13.13 11.82 3.97
C ALA A 58 -12.37 12.89 3.20
N GLY A 59 -11.07 12.69 3.05
CA GLY A 59 -10.21 13.62 2.32
C GLY A 59 -8.89 12.97 1.94
N TRP A 60 -7.92 13.82 1.68
CA TRP A 60 -6.56 13.43 1.32
C TRP A 60 -5.57 14.18 2.22
N CYS A 61 -4.32 13.75 2.21
CA CYS A 61 -3.23 14.47 2.86
C CYS A 61 -1.98 14.41 1.97
N ASP A 62 -1.10 15.41 2.11
CA ASP A 62 0.23 15.32 1.54
C ASP A 62 1.06 14.33 2.36
N ALA A 63 1.20 13.13 1.80
CA ALA A 63 1.90 12.04 2.44
C ALA A 63 3.42 12.29 2.58
N SER A 64 4.03 13.02 1.65
CA SER A 64 5.46 13.31 1.74
C SER A 64 5.72 14.30 2.86
N ALA A 65 4.97 15.41 2.87
CA ALA A 65 5.10 16.46 3.87
C ALA A 65 4.76 15.96 5.28
N ALA A 66 3.68 15.18 5.45
CA ALA A 66 3.29 14.64 6.75
C ALA A 66 4.35 13.68 7.33
N THR A 67 4.91 12.81 6.49
CA THR A 67 5.98 11.88 6.91
C THR A 67 7.23 12.63 7.34
N ALA A 68 7.68 13.60 6.54
CA ALA A 68 8.83 14.45 6.87
C ALA A 68 8.59 15.24 8.17
N SER A 69 7.39 15.79 8.36
CA SER A 69 7.02 16.53 9.56
C SER A 69 7.12 15.67 10.83
N ILE A 70 6.63 14.42 10.79
CA ILE A 70 6.70 13.52 11.94
C ILE A 70 8.15 13.11 12.23
N MET A 71 8.95 12.83 11.21
CA MET A 71 10.37 12.52 11.40
C MET A 71 11.12 13.71 12.03
N ASN A 72 10.89 14.93 11.53
CA ASN A 72 11.49 16.13 12.10
C ASN A 72 11.08 16.34 13.56
N ALA A 73 9.82 16.10 13.90
CA ALA A 73 9.34 16.15 15.28
C ALA A 73 10.04 15.09 16.16
N ALA A 74 10.25 13.88 15.66
CA ALA A 74 10.97 12.83 16.37
C ALA A 74 12.45 13.20 16.60
N ILE A 75 13.14 13.72 15.58
CA ILE A 75 14.53 14.19 15.67
C ILE A 75 14.65 15.32 16.70
N SER A 76 13.72 16.29 16.69
CA SER A 76 13.71 17.39 17.67
C SER A 76 13.56 16.92 19.12
N LYS A 77 13.04 15.71 19.33
CA LYS A 77 12.91 15.04 20.63
C LYS A 77 14.10 14.12 20.97
N GLY A 78 15.15 14.12 20.15
CA GLY A 78 16.39 13.37 20.39
C GLY A 78 16.50 12.03 19.68
N VAL A 79 15.59 11.70 18.76
CA VAL A 79 15.76 10.49 17.92
C VAL A 79 16.99 10.65 17.04
N LYS A 80 17.89 9.66 17.11
CA LYS A 80 19.04 9.55 16.20
C LYS A 80 18.54 9.03 14.86
N TYR A 81 18.61 9.87 13.83
CA TYR A 81 18.20 9.52 12.48
C TYR A 81 19.43 9.19 11.63
N VAL A 82 19.44 7.99 11.04
CA VAL A 82 20.51 7.49 10.16
C VAL A 82 19.85 7.04 8.87
N THR A 83 20.38 7.50 7.74
CA THR A 83 19.95 7.10 6.39
C THR A 83 20.97 6.13 5.81
N GLY A 84 20.53 4.94 5.42
CA GLY A 84 21.35 3.93 4.77
C GLY A 84 20.52 2.73 4.33
N THR A 85 21.11 1.88 3.50
CA THR A 85 20.50 0.61 3.08
C THR A 85 20.88 -0.47 4.08
N VAL A 86 19.88 -1.16 4.62
CA VAL A 86 20.09 -2.35 5.47
C VAL A 86 20.11 -3.57 4.56
N ASP A 87 21.19 -4.35 4.60
CA ASP A 87 21.31 -5.58 3.80
C ASP A 87 20.99 -6.85 4.60
N SER A 88 21.15 -6.83 5.93
CA SER A 88 20.98 -8.03 6.74
C SER A 88 20.71 -7.74 8.21
N ILE A 89 20.06 -8.71 8.87
CA ILE A 89 19.90 -8.77 10.33
C ILE A 89 21.06 -9.60 10.89
N VAL A 90 21.74 -9.06 11.90
CA VAL A 90 22.89 -9.71 12.54
C VAL A 90 22.42 -10.49 13.75
N LEU A 91 22.81 -11.77 13.85
CA LEU A 91 22.54 -12.62 15.01
C LEU A 91 23.75 -12.70 15.95
N ASN A 92 23.48 -12.88 17.24
CA ASN A 92 24.45 -13.31 18.24
C ASN A 92 24.75 -14.82 18.10
N TYR A 93 25.77 -15.30 18.82
CA TYR A 93 26.10 -16.74 18.86
C TYR A 93 24.97 -17.62 19.40
N ASP A 94 24.13 -17.08 20.30
CA ASP A 94 22.94 -17.76 20.83
C ASP A 94 21.72 -17.66 19.90
N SER A 95 21.90 -17.15 18.67
CA SER A 95 20.86 -16.90 17.66
C SER A 95 19.87 -15.79 18.01
N SER A 96 20.09 -15.01 19.09
CA SER A 96 19.32 -13.80 19.34
C SER A 96 19.68 -12.68 18.36
N VAL A 97 18.75 -11.77 18.06
CA VAL A 97 19.06 -10.67 17.15
C VAL A 97 19.97 -9.66 17.86
N LYS A 98 21.12 -9.36 17.27
CA LYS A 98 22.10 -8.39 17.78
C LYS A 98 21.81 -6.98 17.27
N GLY A 99 21.40 -6.88 16.01
CA GLY A 99 21.36 -5.61 15.30
C GLY A 99 21.10 -5.78 13.81
N ILE A 100 21.41 -4.74 13.05
CA ILE A 100 21.37 -4.72 11.59
C ILE A 100 22.75 -4.38 11.04
N HIS A 101 23.03 -4.86 9.83
CA HIS A 101 24.18 -4.48 9.03
C HIS A 101 23.72 -3.64 7.83
N THR A 102 24.45 -2.57 7.56
CA THR A 102 24.19 -1.68 6.43
C THR A 102 25.23 -1.86 5.34
N GLU A 103 24.87 -1.54 4.09
CA GLU A 103 25.75 -1.74 2.93
C GLU A 103 27.08 -0.98 3.01
N ASP A 104 27.14 0.09 3.83
CA ASP A 104 28.36 0.85 4.12
C ASP A 104 29.29 0.18 5.15
N GLY A 105 28.95 -1.03 5.61
CA GLY A 105 29.73 -1.83 6.56
C GLY A 105 29.44 -1.53 8.03
N CYS A 106 28.49 -0.65 8.35
CA CYS A 106 28.16 -0.35 9.75
C CYS A 106 27.29 -1.46 10.36
N ILE A 107 27.49 -1.72 11.65
CA ILE A 107 26.61 -2.57 12.46
C ILE A 107 25.94 -1.71 13.53
N LEU A 108 24.62 -1.60 13.46
CA LEU A 108 23.82 -0.91 14.48
C LEU A 108 23.18 -1.93 15.40
N THR A 109 23.57 -1.92 16.67
CA THR A 109 23.07 -2.85 17.69
C THR A 109 21.96 -2.24 18.52
N ALA A 110 20.98 -3.04 18.94
CA ALA A 110 19.90 -2.60 19.81
C ALA A 110 19.33 -3.76 20.63
N ASP A 111 18.82 -3.46 21.83
CA ASP A 111 18.13 -4.43 22.69
C ASP A 111 16.76 -4.84 22.11
N THR A 112 16.17 -3.99 21.26
CA THR A 112 14.87 -4.19 20.61
C THR A 112 14.90 -3.61 19.21
N ILE A 113 14.40 -4.38 18.24
CA ILE A 113 14.40 -4.02 16.83
C ILE A 113 12.97 -4.11 16.30
N VAL A 114 12.50 -3.03 15.67
CA VAL A 114 11.19 -2.97 15.04
C VAL A 114 11.37 -2.87 13.53
N LEU A 115 10.90 -3.87 12.80
CA LEU A 115 10.86 -3.86 11.35
C LEU A 115 9.59 -3.14 10.87
N ALA A 116 9.74 -1.87 10.55
CA ALA A 116 8.76 -1.04 9.83
C ALA A 116 9.10 -0.94 8.34
N THR A 117 9.54 -2.05 7.75
CA THR A 117 10.19 -2.13 6.44
C THR A 117 9.23 -2.34 5.26
N GLY A 118 7.91 -2.25 5.49
CA GLY A 118 6.89 -2.33 4.45
C GLY A 118 7.10 -3.52 3.50
N ALA A 119 7.06 -3.26 2.19
CA ALA A 119 7.20 -4.26 1.13
C ALA A 119 8.55 -5.02 1.12
N TRP A 120 9.58 -4.52 1.79
CA TRP A 120 10.90 -5.15 1.84
C TRP A 120 11.07 -6.17 2.99
N THR A 121 10.04 -6.34 3.83
CA THR A 121 10.12 -7.18 5.04
C THR A 121 10.56 -8.62 4.73
N SER A 122 10.01 -9.25 3.69
CA SER A 122 10.40 -10.62 3.32
C SER A 122 11.85 -10.75 2.83
N SER A 123 12.33 -9.76 2.07
CA SER A 123 13.72 -9.72 1.59
C SER A 123 14.69 -9.68 2.76
N LEU A 124 14.42 -8.83 3.76
CA LEU A 124 15.29 -8.67 4.92
C LEU A 124 15.26 -9.89 5.87
N MET A 125 14.12 -10.55 6.00
CA MET A 125 13.95 -11.70 6.89
C MET A 125 14.46 -13.02 6.29
N SER A 126 14.36 -13.20 4.97
CA SER A 126 14.64 -14.49 4.34
C SER A 126 16.02 -15.08 4.69
N PRO A 127 17.13 -14.30 4.71
CA PRO A 127 18.44 -14.85 5.05
C PRO A 127 18.51 -15.43 6.48
N ILE A 128 17.93 -14.74 7.47
CA ILE A 128 17.94 -15.23 8.85
C ILE A 128 16.97 -16.38 9.06
N GLU A 129 15.86 -16.42 8.33
CA GLU A 129 14.93 -17.55 8.33
C GLU A 129 15.61 -18.83 7.82
N ASP A 130 16.44 -18.70 6.78
CA ASP A 130 17.25 -19.80 6.25
C ASP A 130 18.29 -20.27 7.28
N GLN A 131 19.06 -19.33 7.85
CA GLN A 131 20.06 -19.63 8.87
C GLN A 131 19.45 -20.35 10.09
N LEU A 132 18.25 -19.93 10.48
CA LEU A 132 17.51 -20.49 11.62
C LEU A 132 16.68 -21.72 11.27
N LYS A 133 16.64 -22.12 9.99
CA LYS A 133 15.86 -23.24 9.47
C LYS A 133 14.37 -23.12 9.81
N ILE A 134 13.82 -21.92 9.66
CA ILE A 134 12.38 -21.68 9.82
C ILE A 134 11.65 -22.41 8.69
N THR A 135 10.65 -23.22 9.05
CA THR A 135 9.86 -23.97 8.06
C THR A 135 8.99 -23.01 7.25
N GLU A 136 8.67 -23.41 6.02
CA GLU A 136 7.93 -22.60 5.04
C GLU A 136 6.65 -21.96 5.60
N ASP A 137 5.87 -22.70 6.37
CA ASP A 137 4.60 -22.25 6.96
C ASP A 137 4.78 -21.19 8.06
N HIS A 138 5.99 -21.06 8.60
CA HIS A 138 6.34 -20.12 9.68
C HIS A 138 7.24 -18.98 9.20
N ARG A 139 7.47 -18.84 7.89
CA ARG A 139 8.20 -17.71 7.33
C ARG A 139 7.33 -16.45 7.27
N VAL A 140 7.98 -15.30 7.30
CA VAL A 140 7.32 -13.99 7.26
C VAL A 140 6.55 -13.78 5.96
N GLU A 141 6.94 -14.41 4.86
CA GLU A 141 6.23 -14.35 3.57
C GLU A 141 4.78 -14.85 3.68
N ARG A 142 4.48 -15.72 4.66
CA ARG A 142 3.11 -16.19 4.98
C ARG A 142 2.29 -15.17 5.76
N GLN A 143 2.93 -14.17 6.34
CA GLN A 143 2.32 -13.12 7.16
C GLN A 143 2.15 -11.82 6.38
N VAL A 144 3.18 -11.46 5.62
CA VAL A 144 3.24 -10.22 4.84
C VAL A 144 4.10 -10.46 3.60
N SER A 145 3.69 -9.89 2.48
CA SER A 145 4.36 -10.07 1.19
C SER A 145 4.25 -8.79 0.36
N ALA A 146 5.21 -8.52 -0.52
CA ALA A 146 5.15 -7.31 -1.34
C ALA A 146 4.01 -7.41 -2.38
N ALA A 147 3.27 -6.32 -2.54
CA ALA A 147 2.33 -6.12 -3.64
C ALA A 147 2.52 -4.73 -4.25
N GLY A 148 2.37 -4.63 -5.56
CA GLY A 148 2.57 -3.40 -6.33
C GLY A 148 1.30 -2.93 -7.04
N VAL A 149 1.24 -1.62 -7.29
CA VAL A 149 0.26 -0.96 -8.17
C VAL A 149 0.94 0.02 -9.12
N GLY A 150 0.30 0.29 -10.26
CA GLY A 150 0.73 1.33 -11.21
C GLY A 150 0.09 2.68 -10.90
N VAL A 151 0.90 3.74 -10.99
CA VAL A 151 0.47 5.13 -10.74
C VAL A 151 0.93 6.03 -11.87
N VAL A 152 0.04 6.91 -12.31
CA VAL A 152 0.33 7.94 -13.31
C VAL A 152 0.05 9.33 -12.76
N HIS A 153 0.90 10.29 -13.12
CA HIS A 153 0.78 11.68 -12.72
C HIS A 153 0.70 12.56 -13.94
N TYR A 154 -0.22 13.52 -13.92
CA TYR A 154 -0.36 14.55 -14.95
C TYR A 154 -0.09 15.91 -14.33
N LYS A 155 0.74 16.72 -15.01
CA LYS A 155 1.00 18.09 -14.59
C LYS A 155 -0.18 18.99 -14.95
N MET A 156 -0.73 19.65 -13.94
CA MET A 156 -1.83 20.61 -14.09
C MET A 156 -1.28 22.01 -14.32
N SER A 157 -1.90 22.73 -15.26
CA SER A 157 -1.71 24.17 -15.45
C SER A 157 -2.37 24.96 -14.31
N PRO A 158 -2.03 26.25 -14.13
CA PRO A 158 -2.72 27.10 -13.14
C PRO A 158 -4.24 27.17 -13.32
N SER A 159 -4.72 27.16 -14.57
CA SER A 159 -6.16 27.16 -14.87
C SER A 159 -6.83 25.86 -14.41
N GLU A 160 -6.20 24.72 -14.69
CA GLU A 160 -6.71 23.41 -14.25
C GLU A 160 -6.66 23.26 -12.72
N MET A 161 -5.59 23.75 -12.07
CA MET A 161 -5.53 23.78 -10.60
C MET A 161 -6.67 24.60 -9.99
N ASN A 162 -7.08 25.69 -10.64
CA ASN A 162 -8.23 26.48 -10.19
C ASN A 162 -9.55 25.69 -10.35
N GLN A 163 -9.73 25.00 -11.48
CA GLN A 163 -10.90 24.12 -11.70
C GLN A 163 -10.95 22.99 -10.66
N LEU A 164 -9.81 22.40 -10.31
CA LEU A 164 -9.69 21.30 -9.35
C LEU A 164 -9.72 21.74 -7.88
N SER A 165 -9.89 23.04 -7.59
CA SER A 165 -9.81 23.58 -6.21
C SER A 165 -10.82 23.00 -5.23
N LYS A 166 -11.95 22.47 -5.73
CA LYS A 166 -13.01 21.81 -4.94
C LYS A 166 -13.12 20.31 -5.25
N MET A 167 -12.13 19.73 -5.92
CA MET A 167 -12.14 18.32 -6.30
C MET A 167 -12.25 17.42 -5.05
N PRO A 168 -13.18 16.46 -5.01
CA PRO A 168 -13.20 15.43 -3.97
C PRO A 168 -12.18 14.32 -4.30
N VAL A 169 -11.89 13.46 -3.33
CA VAL A 169 -11.27 12.17 -3.68
C VAL A 169 -12.29 11.34 -4.46
N VAL A 170 -11.92 10.90 -5.67
CA VAL A 170 -12.77 10.08 -6.52
C VAL A 170 -12.32 8.63 -6.44
N VAL A 171 -13.12 7.78 -5.81
CA VAL A 171 -12.93 6.32 -5.82
C VAL A 171 -13.83 5.72 -6.91
N TYR A 172 -13.22 5.10 -7.90
CA TYR A 172 -13.86 4.58 -9.11
C TYR A 172 -14.13 3.07 -8.98
N GLY A 173 -15.10 2.73 -8.12
CA GLY A 173 -15.37 1.35 -7.73
C GLY A 173 -14.12 0.68 -7.17
N GLU A 174 -13.84 -0.53 -7.68
CA GLU A 174 -12.64 -1.29 -7.33
C GLU A 174 -11.50 -1.08 -8.34
N ASN A 175 -11.66 -0.23 -9.36
CA ASN A 175 -10.69 -0.09 -10.46
C ASN A 175 -9.55 0.88 -10.14
N GLY A 176 -9.81 1.90 -9.31
CA GLY A 176 -8.81 2.93 -9.05
C GLY A 176 -9.34 4.14 -8.30
N GLU A 177 -8.47 5.12 -8.14
CA GLU A 177 -8.78 6.38 -7.49
C GLU A 177 -8.04 7.56 -8.12
N VAL A 178 -8.60 8.75 -7.93
CA VAL A 178 -7.98 10.04 -8.28
C VAL A 178 -8.04 10.94 -7.06
N ILE A 179 -6.91 11.51 -6.69
CA ILE A 179 -6.81 12.41 -5.52
C ILE A 179 -6.51 13.85 -5.97
N PRO A 180 -6.99 14.86 -5.22
CA PRO A 180 -6.69 16.25 -5.55
C PRO A 180 -5.17 16.52 -5.60
N PRO A 181 -4.72 17.36 -6.55
CA PRO A 181 -3.31 17.69 -6.69
C PRO A 181 -2.85 18.67 -5.59
N PRO A 182 -1.69 18.44 -4.95
CA PRO A 182 -1.05 19.43 -4.08
C PRO A 182 -0.72 20.71 -4.85
N LYS A 183 -0.80 21.87 -4.19
CA LYS A 183 -0.47 23.17 -4.82
C LYS A 183 1.01 23.31 -5.12
N GLU A 184 1.83 22.61 -4.34
CA GLU A 184 3.28 22.66 -4.34
C GLU A 184 3.86 22.02 -5.61
N ASN A 185 3.23 20.94 -6.09
CA ASN A 185 3.70 20.20 -7.26
C ASN A 185 2.71 20.21 -8.44
N CYS A 186 1.44 20.56 -8.25
CA CYS A 186 0.40 20.56 -9.29
C CYS A 186 0.28 19.22 -10.04
N LEU A 187 0.51 18.09 -9.36
CA LEU A 187 0.44 16.77 -9.97
C LEU A 187 -0.88 16.07 -9.62
N LEU A 188 -1.74 15.91 -10.62
CA LEU A 188 -2.97 15.12 -10.48
C LEU A 188 -2.60 13.64 -10.62
N LYS A 189 -2.92 12.85 -9.60
CA LYS A 189 -2.50 11.45 -9.49
C LYS A 189 -3.69 10.52 -9.72
N TYR A 190 -3.49 9.56 -10.62
CA TYR A 190 -4.37 8.42 -10.83
C TYR A 190 -3.68 7.13 -10.39
N THR A 191 -4.36 6.35 -9.56
CA THR A 191 -3.89 5.04 -9.11
C THR A 191 -4.78 3.96 -9.70
N ASN A 192 -4.20 2.91 -10.29
CA ASN A 192 -4.92 1.72 -10.70
C ASN A 192 -4.87 0.67 -9.57
N SER A 193 -6.03 0.15 -9.17
CA SER A 193 -6.17 -0.81 -8.07
C SER A 193 -5.85 -2.26 -8.47
N ASN A 194 -5.49 -2.52 -9.72
CA ASN A 194 -5.12 -3.86 -10.18
C ASN A 194 -3.72 -4.26 -9.64
N THR A 195 -3.70 -4.83 -8.44
CA THR A 195 -2.48 -5.25 -7.74
C THR A 195 -1.77 -6.43 -8.41
N PHE A 196 -0.46 -6.53 -8.19
CA PHE A 196 0.39 -7.63 -8.64
C PHE A 196 1.51 -7.93 -7.63
N ARG A 197 2.12 -9.11 -7.74
CA ARG A 197 3.31 -9.54 -7.01
C ARG A 197 4.55 -9.46 -7.89
N ASN A 198 5.73 -9.54 -7.29
CA ASN A 198 6.96 -9.81 -8.03
C ASN A 198 7.69 -10.95 -7.33
N THR A 199 7.22 -12.18 -7.58
CA THR A 199 7.73 -13.36 -6.90
C THR A 199 9.06 -13.78 -7.49
N THR A 200 10.12 -13.68 -6.68
CA THR A 200 11.47 -14.13 -6.99
C THR A 200 11.81 -15.40 -6.18
N GLN A 201 12.86 -16.11 -6.61
CA GLN A 201 13.41 -17.23 -5.86
C GLN A 201 14.69 -16.80 -5.16
N THR A 202 14.74 -17.02 -3.85
CA THR A 202 15.92 -16.77 -3.01
C THR A 202 17.03 -17.79 -3.28
N PRO A 203 18.29 -17.55 -2.88
CA PRO A 203 19.39 -18.50 -3.07
C PRO A 203 19.13 -19.88 -2.44
N SER A 204 18.34 -19.94 -1.37
CA SER A 204 17.91 -21.16 -0.68
C SER A 204 16.71 -21.87 -1.33
N GLY A 205 16.13 -21.30 -2.38
CA GLY A 205 15.03 -21.88 -3.16
C GLY A 205 13.62 -21.46 -2.71
N HIS A 206 13.49 -20.70 -1.61
CA HIS A 206 12.21 -20.15 -1.15
C HIS A 206 11.70 -19.07 -2.11
N LYS A 207 10.38 -18.97 -2.27
CA LYS A 207 9.72 -17.96 -3.11
C LYS A 207 9.24 -16.80 -2.23
N ILE A 208 9.65 -15.58 -2.58
CA ILE A 208 9.21 -14.36 -1.89
C ILE A 208 8.78 -13.31 -2.90
N SER A 209 7.76 -12.52 -2.58
CA SER A 209 7.42 -11.33 -3.38
C SER A 209 8.16 -10.12 -2.83
N VAL A 210 8.96 -9.47 -3.68
CA VAL A 210 9.78 -8.30 -3.30
C VAL A 210 9.70 -7.21 -4.37
N PRO A 211 9.81 -5.92 -4.03
CA PRO A 211 10.00 -4.88 -5.02
C PRO A 211 11.21 -5.19 -5.93
N PRO A 212 11.15 -4.93 -7.24
CA PRO A 212 12.27 -5.21 -8.14
C PRO A 212 13.44 -4.28 -7.84
N GLU A 213 14.66 -4.77 -8.05
CA GLU A 213 15.91 -4.01 -7.91
C GLU A 213 16.11 -3.06 -9.11
N ARG A 214 15.19 -2.11 -9.28
CA ARG A 214 15.26 -1.05 -10.28
C ARG A 214 14.51 0.19 -9.83
N ASP A 215 14.75 1.29 -10.54
CA ASP A 215 14.03 2.54 -10.29
C ASP A 215 12.51 2.34 -10.46
N GLN A 216 11.73 2.83 -9.48
CA GLN A 216 10.27 2.71 -9.47
C GLN A 216 9.58 3.39 -10.66
N HIS A 217 10.23 4.32 -11.34
CA HIS A 217 9.72 5.00 -12.54
C HIS A 217 9.83 4.13 -13.81
N ILE A 218 10.55 3.00 -13.74
CA ILE A 218 10.59 2.00 -14.81
C ILE A 218 9.33 1.12 -14.69
N VAL A 219 8.26 1.60 -15.33
CA VAL A 219 6.94 0.95 -15.36
C VAL A 219 6.75 0.16 -16.66
N PRO A 220 6.35 -1.12 -16.61
CA PRO A 220 6.01 -1.92 -17.79
C PRO A 220 4.92 -1.27 -18.66
N GLU A 221 5.05 -1.37 -19.98
CA GLU A 221 4.15 -0.70 -20.91
C GLU A 221 2.69 -1.21 -20.80
N ASN A 222 2.51 -2.50 -20.51
CA ASN A 222 1.17 -3.04 -20.24
C ASN A 222 0.51 -2.34 -19.05
N LEU A 223 1.24 -2.09 -17.96
CA LEU A 223 0.70 -1.39 -16.79
C LEU A 223 0.31 0.05 -17.12
N LYS A 224 1.09 0.74 -17.96
CA LYS A 224 0.73 2.08 -18.45
C LYS A 224 -0.56 2.03 -19.26
N ARG A 225 -0.64 1.12 -20.25
CA ARG A 225 -1.85 0.92 -21.08
C ARG A 225 -3.08 0.59 -20.24
N GLU A 226 -2.95 -0.27 -19.23
CA GLU A 226 -4.02 -0.60 -18.29
C GLU A 226 -4.47 0.63 -17.48
N ALA A 227 -3.54 1.39 -16.89
CA ALA A 227 -3.88 2.60 -16.13
C ALA A 227 -4.55 3.69 -16.98
N ILE A 228 -4.16 3.82 -18.27
CA ILE A 228 -4.86 4.69 -19.22
C ILE A 228 -6.28 4.18 -19.44
N ARG A 229 -6.42 2.92 -19.86
CA ARG A 229 -7.70 2.29 -20.25
C ARG A 229 -8.70 2.19 -19.11
N ASP A 230 -8.24 1.86 -17.90
CA ASP A 230 -9.11 1.47 -16.79
C ASP A 230 -9.45 2.63 -15.86
N VAL A 231 -8.60 3.66 -15.80
CA VAL A 231 -8.80 4.79 -14.88
C VAL A 231 -8.69 6.13 -15.60
N SER A 232 -7.54 6.47 -16.20
CA SER A 232 -7.30 7.84 -16.67
C SER A 232 -8.35 8.30 -17.69
N THR A 233 -8.63 7.50 -18.72
CA THR A 233 -9.62 7.89 -19.75
C THR A 233 -11.08 7.70 -19.31
N LYS A 234 -11.31 7.11 -18.13
CA LYS A 234 -12.65 6.85 -17.59
C LYS A 234 -13.04 7.80 -16.47
N VAL A 235 -12.08 8.41 -15.78
CA VAL A 235 -12.34 9.25 -14.61
C VAL A 235 -11.80 10.65 -14.88
N MET A 236 -12.70 11.64 -14.93
CA MET A 236 -12.30 13.03 -15.20
C MET A 236 -11.37 13.18 -16.43
N PRO A 237 -11.72 12.58 -17.60
CA PRO A 237 -10.79 12.41 -18.71
C PRO A 237 -10.22 13.71 -19.27
N MET A 238 -10.91 14.84 -19.09
CA MET A 238 -10.43 16.16 -19.51
C MET A 238 -9.05 16.52 -18.94
N PHE A 239 -8.70 16.02 -17.75
CA PHE A 239 -7.40 16.31 -17.11
C PHE A 239 -6.31 15.29 -17.47
N SER A 240 -6.64 14.22 -18.17
CA SER A 240 -5.70 13.16 -18.57
C SER A 240 -5.54 13.02 -20.09
N GLN A 241 -6.19 13.87 -20.89
CA GLN A 241 -6.03 13.93 -22.36
C GLN A 241 -4.74 14.67 -22.76
N LYS A 242 -3.61 14.29 -22.15
CA LYS A 242 -2.29 14.86 -22.40
C LYS A 242 -1.22 13.84 -22.05
N GLU A 243 0.03 14.13 -22.41
CA GLU A 243 1.15 13.30 -22.00
C GLU A 243 1.28 13.27 -20.46
N PRO A 244 1.43 12.09 -19.86
CA PRO A 244 1.79 11.95 -18.45
C PRO A 244 3.10 12.66 -18.13
N ASP A 245 3.17 13.27 -16.95
CA ASP A 245 4.41 13.87 -16.42
C ASP A 245 5.40 12.77 -16.02
N TYR A 246 4.93 11.76 -15.30
CA TYR A 246 5.67 10.53 -15.06
C TYR A 246 4.78 9.37 -14.62
N TRP A 247 5.38 8.19 -14.67
CA TRP A 247 4.84 6.91 -14.20
C TRP A 247 5.65 6.42 -13.02
N ARG A 248 5.03 5.70 -12.08
CA ARG A 248 5.78 4.93 -11.08
C ARG A 248 5.02 3.71 -10.60
N LEU A 249 5.77 2.71 -10.15
CA LEU A 249 5.26 1.64 -9.32
C LEU A 249 5.16 2.11 -7.87
N CYS A 250 4.13 1.69 -7.16
CA CYS A 250 4.00 1.89 -5.72
C CYS A 250 3.86 0.52 -5.06
N TRP A 251 4.76 0.22 -4.10
CA TRP A 251 4.78 -1.05 -3.39
C TRP A 251 4.26 -0.88 -1.97
N ASP A 252 3.53 -1.88 -1.49
CA ASP A 252 3.09 -2.00 -0.10
C ASP A 252 3.24 -3.44 0.41
N ALA A 253 3.17 -3.60 1.73
CA ALA A 253 3.17 -4.87 2.43
C ALA A 253 1.73 -5.40 2.57
N TYR A 254 1.40 -6.44 1.82
CA TYR A 254 0.09 -7.10 1.83
C TYR A 254 0.06 -8.25 2.84
N THR A 255 -0.94 -8.26 3.73
CA THR A 255 -1.21 -9.37 4.67
C THR A 255 -2.44 -10.18 4.24
N PRO A 256 -2.53 -11.48 4.60
CA PRO A 256 -3.68 -12.31 4.25
C PRO A 256 -5.03 -11.79 4.77
N THR A 257 -5.07 -11.19 5.96
CA THR A 257 -6.31 -10.62 6.51
C THR A 257 -6.53 -9.16 6.11
N GLN A 258 -5.53 -8.52 5.51
CA GLN A 258 -5.47 -7.08 5.28
C GLN A 258 -5.47 -6.25 6.58
N ASP A 259 -5.20 -6.88 7.72
CA ASP A 259 -4.86 -6.19 8.97
C ASP A 259 -3.37 -5.84 9.01
N TRP A 260 -2.98 -5.00 9.97
CA TRP A 260 -1.58 -4.82 10.32
C TRP A 260 -0.94 -6.11 10.81
N LEU A 261 0.38 -6.22 10.64
CA LEU A 261 1.24 -7.11 11.41
C LEU A 261 1.98 -6.24 12.44
N LEU A 262 1.43 -6.21 13.66
CA LEU A 262 1.89 -5.38 14.76
C LEU A 262 2.16 -6.25 15.99
N CYS A 263 3.25 -7.02 15.94
CA CYS A 263 3.52 -8.04 16.96
C CYS A 263 5.01 -8.35 17.10
N GLN A 264 5.35 -9.06 18.17
CA GLN A 264 6.64 -9.71 18.35
C GLN A 264 6.78 -10.92 17.40
N HIS A 265 8.00 -11.24 16.98
CA HIS A 265 8.28 -12.49 16.26
C HIS A 265 8.02 -13.71 17.17
N PRO A 266 7.30 -14.76 16.73
CA PRO A 266 6.92 -15.88 17.60
C PRO A 266 8.07 -16.85 17.92
N ASN A 267 9.09 -16.96 17.06
CA ASN A 267 10.26 -17.79 17.34
C ASN A 267 11.04 -17.26 18.55
N ALA A 268 11.26 -18.10 19.57
CA ALA A 268 11.95 -17.73 20.82
C ALA A 268 13.37 -17.18 20.60
N ARG A 269 14.05 -17.59 19.52
CA ARG A 269 15.38 -17.05 19.14
C ARG A 269 15.29 -15.60 18.65
N LEU A 270 14.14 -15.16 18.15
CA LEU A 270 13.92 -13.81 17.61
C LEU A 270 13.09 -12.93 18.56
N LYS A 271 13.13 -13.20 19.87
CA LYS A 271 12.29 -12.53 20.88
C LYS A 271 12.44 -11.01 20.96
N ASN A 272 13.54 -10.42 20.50
CA ASN A 272 13.72 -8.97 20.49
C ASN A 272 13.38 -8.31 19.14
N LEU A 273 12.83 -9.08 18.20
CA LEU A 273 12.39 -8.62 16.91
C LEU A 273 10.86 -8.43 16.89
N TYR A 274 10.43 -7.28 16.41
CA TYR A 274 9.03 -6.90 16.28
C TYR A 274 8.73 -6.42 14.87
N PHE A 275 7.46 -6.51 14.49
CA PHE A 275 6.95 -6.04 13.22
C PHE A 275 6.01 -4.86 13.42
N ALA A 276 6.13 -3.86 12.54
CA ALA A 276 5.17 -2.77 12.39
C ALA A 276 4.94 -2.56 10.89
N THR A 277 4.28 -3.53 10.27
CA THR A 277 4.08 -3.62 8.81
C THR A 277 2.66 -4.08 8.48
N GLY A 278 2.40 -4.47 7.23
CA GLY A 278 1.09 -4.91 6.77
C GLY A 278 0.19 -3.75 6.37
N GLY A 279 0.70 -2.87 5.52
CA GLY A 279 -0.01 -1.67 5.07
C GLY A 279 -1.29 -1.99 4.29
N SER A 280 -1.27 -3.07 3.50
CA SER A 280 -2.37 -3.59 2.68
C SER A 280 -3.15 -2.49 1.94
N PHE A 281 -2.43 -1.52 1.39
CA PHE A 281 -2.88 -0.34 0.64
C PHE A 281 -3.85 0.61 1.35
N HIS A 282 -4.00 0.51 2.68
CA HIS A 282 -4.99 1.32 3.41
C HIS A 282 -4.45 1.93 4.71
N SER A 283 -3.15 1.74 5.00
CA SER A 283 -2.62 2.07 6.33
C SER A 283 -2.07 3.48 6.51
N TYR A 284 -1.81 4.23 5.42
CA TYR A 284 -1.18 5.55 5.54
C TYR A 284 -1.99 6.54 6.40
N LYS A 285 -3.33 6.43 6.37
CA LYS A 285 -4.25 7.24 7.20
C LYS A 285 -4.00 7.12 8.71
N PHE A 286 -3.31 6.08 9.15
CA PHE A 286 -3.01 5.83 10.55
C PHE A 286 -1.61 6.29 10.98
N LEU A 287 -0.85 6.94 10.08
CA LEU A 287 0.44 7.54 10.39
C LEU A 287 0.44 8.32 11.73
N PRO A 288 -0.58 9.13 12.09
CA PRO A 288 -0.56 9.86 13.35
C PRO A 288 -0.74 9.01 14.61
N ILE A 289 -1.26 7.78 14.50
CA ILE A 289 -1.70 6.99 15.67
C ILE A 289 -1.05 5.61 15.78
N ILE A 290 -0.50 5.05 14.70
CA ILE A 290 0.00 3.66 14.71
C ILE A 290 1.11 3.45 15.75
N GLY A 291 1.99 4.44 15.93
CA GLY A 291 3.08 4.38 16.91
C GLY A 291 2.58 4.20 18.36
N LYS A 292 1.40 4.74 18.71
CA LYS A 292 0.79 4.55 20.03
C LYS A 292 0.51 3.07 20.30
N TYR A 293 -0.02 2.35 19.31
CA TYR A 293 -0.33 0.93 19.44
C TYR A 293 0.94 0.07 19.47
N MET A 294 1.95 0.45 18.69
CA MET A 294 3.25 -0.25 18.73
C MET A 294 3.92 -0.12 20.10
N VAL A 295 3.87 1.06 20.72
CA VAL A 295 4.43 1.27 22.07
C VAL A 295 3.76 0.38 23.11
N ASN A 296 2.46 0.10 22.99
CA ASN A 296 1.80 -0.87 23.87
C ASN A 296 2.38 -2.27 23.68
N VAL A 297 2.53 -2.74 22.44
CA VAL A 297 3.14 -4.04 22.12
C VAL A 297 4.56 -4.13 22.67
N LEU A 298 5.40 -3.11 22.47
CA LEU A 298 6.77 -3.05 23.01
C LEU A 298 6.81 -3.07 24.55
N SER A 299 5.76 -2.54 25.20
CA SER A 299 5.64 -2.49 26.66
C SER A 299 4.97 -3.74 27.25
N GLY A 300 4.67 -4.77 26.44
CA GLY A 300 3.93 -5.96 26.87
C GLY A 300 2.47 -5.67 27.26
N LYS A 301 1.90 -4.55 26.78
CA LYS A 301 0.50 -4.17 27.00
C LYS A 301 -0.33 -4.53 25.78
N GLY A 302 -1.54 -5.04 26.01
CA GLY A 302 -2.50 -5.29 24.93
C GLY A 302 -3.09 -3.99 24.36
N ASN A 303 -3.53 -4.06 23.11
CA ASN A 303 -4.35 -3.05 22.44
C ASN A 303 -5.85 -3.40 22.48
N GLY A 304 -6.20 -4.49 23.17
CA GLY A 304 -7.54 -5.05 23.34
C GLY A 304 -7.70 -6.33 22.53
N ASP A 305 -8.44 -7.31 23.05
CA ASP A 305 -8.51 -8.69 22.52
C ASP A 305 -8.83 -8.79 21.02
N GLU A 306 -9.65 -7.90 20.49
CA GLU A 306 -9.95 -7.84 19.07
C GLU A 306 -8.71 -7.46 18.24
N ARG A 307 -8.06 -6.35 18.61
CA ARG A 307 -6.90 -5.80 17.89
C ARG A 307 -5.67 -6.68 18.07
N ASP A 308 -5.47 -7.21 19.27
CA ASP A 308 -4.34 -8.08 19.56
C ASP A 308 -4.43 -9.38 18.74
N ARG A 309 -5.64 -9.95 18.56
CA ARG A 309 -5.85 -11.08 17.64
C ARG A 309 -5.73 -10.67 16.16
N ALA A 310 -6.27 -9.51 15.80
CA ALA A 310 -6.23 -9.01 14.43
C ALA A 310 -4.80 -8.71 13.97
N TRP A 311 -3.92 -8.21 14.85
CA TRP A 311 -2.58 -7.77 14.47
C TRP A 311 -1.45 -8.73 14.84
N ALA A 312 -1.79 -9.86 15.47
CA ALA A 312 -0.86 -10.93 15.80
C ALA A 312 -0.36 -11.70 14.56
N TRP A 313 0.74 -12.43 14.78
CA TRP A 313 1.21 -13.46 13.87
C TRP A 313 0.13 -14.52 13.64
N LYS A 314 -0.16 -14.80 12.37
CA LYS A 314 -1.22 -15.69 11.92
C LYS A 314 -0.78 -17.14 11.95
N ASP A 315 -1.62 -17.98 12.55
CA ASP A 315 -1.46 -19.44 12.53
C ASP A 315 -1.66 -19.95 11.10
N PRO A 316 -0.67 -20.65 10.50
CA PRO A 316 -0.78 -21.19 9.15
C PRO A 316 -1.87 -22.26 9.01
N ASN A 317 -2.32 -22.88 10.10
CA ASN A 317 -3.37 -23.90 10.08
C ASN A 317 -4.79 -23.32 10.08
N VAL A 318 -4.91 -22.00 10.26
CA VAL A 318 -6.21 -21.31 10.28
C VAL A 318 -6.46 -20.68 8.91
N LYS A 319 -7.69 -20.86 8.39
CA LYS A 319 -8.11 -20.16 7.18
C LYS A 319 -8.51 -18.74 7.52
N TRP A 320 -7.64 -17.80 7.16
CA TRP A 320 -7.88 -16.37 7.29
C TRP A 320 -8.64 -15.83 6.07
N LYS A 321 -9.40 -14.74 6.28
CA LYS A 321 -10.11 -14.01 5.22
C LYS A 321 -9.63 -12.57 5.20
N GLY A 322 -9.39 -12.04 3.99
CA GLY A 322 -9.08 -10.63 3.80
C GLY A 322 -10.34 -9.76 3.92
N ALA A 323 -10.18 -8.50 4.34
CA ALA A 323 -11.28 -7.54 4.36
C ALA A 323 -11.91 -7.33 2.96
N HIS A 324 -11.07 -7.29 1.92
CA HIS A 324 -11.45 -7.17 0.51
C HIS A 324 -10.71 -8.20 -0.36
N GLU A 325 -11.18 -9.45 -0.40
CA GLU A 325 -10.52 -10.53 -1.17
C GLU A 325 -10.45 -10.27 -2.68
N SER A 326 -11.31 -9.38 -3.22
CA SER A 326 -11.27 -8.97 -4.63
C SER A 326 -9.96 -8.28 -5.01
N THR A 327 -9.37 -7.51 -4.08
CA THR A 327 -8.15 -6.70 -4.28
C THR A 327 -6.85 -7.46 -4.00
N ALA A 328 -6.95 -8.71 -3.55
CA ALA A 328 -5.78 -9.56 -3.35
C ALA A 328 -4.99 -9.69 -4.66
N PRO A 329 -3.64 -9.57 -4.62
CA PRO A 329 -2.83 -9.63 -5.83
C PRO A 329 -2.86 -11.02 -6.44
N LYS A 330 -3.32 -11.10 -7.69
CA LYS A 330 -3.54 -12.34 -8.46
C LYS A 330 -2.60 -12.50 -9.66
N ARG A 331 -1.77 -11.49 -9.93
CA ARG A 331 -0.92 -11.38 -11.13
C ARG A 331 0.53 -11.22 -10.73
N GLU A 332 1.44 -11.52 -11.65
CA GLU A 332 2.88 -11.36 -11.46
C GLU A 332 3.44 -10.25 -12.36
N LEU A 333 4.41 -9.49 -11.84
CA LEU A 333 5.07 -8.41 -12.57
C LEU A 333 5.70 -8.92 -13.87
N ARG A 334 6.32 -10.11 -13.84
CA ARG A 334 6.94 -10.75 -15.01
C ARG A 334 5.97 -10.90 -16.20
N ASP A 335 4.69 -11.15 -15.93
CA ASP A 335 3.67 -11.35 -16.97
C ASP A 335 3.22 -10.02 -17.59
N LEU A 336 3.46 -8.92 -16.87
CA LEU A 336 3.14 -7.56 -17.29
C LEU A 336 4.31 -6.92 -18.06
N GLU A 337 5.50 -7.51 -17.99
CA GLU A 337 6.71 -7.04 -18.70
C GLU A 337 6.77 -7.49 -20.16
N VAL A 338 6.10 -8.58 -20.51
CA VAL A 338 6.09 -9.10 -21.89
C VAL A 338 5.21 -8.22 -22.76
N ASP A 339 5.77 -7.62 -23.81
CA ASP A 339 4.97 -6.94 -24.82
C ASP A 339 4.38 -7.96 -25.82
N PRO A 340 3.06 -8.17 -25.85
CA PRO A 340 2.48 -9.16 -26.77
C PRO A 340 2.67 -8.81 -28.26
N SER A 341 3.05 -7.56 -28.59
CA SER A 341 3.44 -7.15 -29.94
C SER A 341 4.82 -7.67 -30.37
N ALA A 342 5.71 -8.01 -29.44
CA ALA A 342 7.08 -8.41 -29.76
C ALA A 342 7.20 -9.86 -30.27
N GLY A 343 6.12 -10.64 -30.30
CA GLY A 343 6.11 -12.06 -30.70
C GLY A 343 5.47 -12.36 -32.06
N ARG A 344 5.17 -11.37 -32.91
CA ARG A 344 4.56 -11.59 -34.24
C ARG A 344 5.51 -11.55 -35.43
N ASP A 345 6.80 -11.29 -35.22
CA ASP A 345 7.81 -11.29 -36.29
C ASP A 345 8.85 -12.39 -36.08
N SER A 346 8.45 -13.65 -36.30
CA SER A 346 9.42 -14.73 -36.56
C SER A 346 8.77 -15.93 -37.26
N HIS A 347 8.05 -15.69 -38.36
CA HIS A 347 7.78 -16.71 -39.38
C HIS A 347 7.58 -16.03 -40.74
N LEU A 348 8.70 -15.70 -41.39
CA LEU A 348 8.85 -15.67 -42.84
C LEU A 348 10.30 -16.02 -43.20
#